data_AF-W4LHW7-F1
#
_entry.id   AF-W4LHW7-F1
#
_cell.length_a   1.000
_cell.length_b   1.000
_cell.length_c   1.000
_cell.angle_alpha   90.00
_cell.angle_beta   90.00
_cell.angle_gamma   90.00
#
_symmetry.space_group_name_H-M   'P 1'
#
loop_
_entity.id
_entity.type
_entity.pdbx_description
1 polymer ?
#
loop_
_entity_poly.entity_id
_entity_poly.type
_entity_poly.pdbx_seq_one_letter_code
_entity_poly.pdbx_strand_id
1 'polypeptide(L)'
;MPAPPSNLEVSGHAAPEDCDEDPIPVIRGPVDISWDAVTSSHPDIGKSGDIDIVEYEVVVENEELVFSVRLLPSVTSVEIPAAFIEQADEFSVEILVTAANGNRTATESCFEVD
;
A
#
# COMPACT_ATOMS: atom_id res chain seq x y z
N MET A 1 7.73 4.64 16.20
CA MET A 1 7.64 4.40 14.75
C MET A 1 6.34 3.65 14.51
N PRO A 2 5.52 4.01 13.53
CA PRO A 2 4.29 3.26 13.23
C PRO A 2 4.60 1.82 12.86
N ALA A 3 3.64 0.91 13.05
CA ALA A 3 3.74 -0.41 12.45
C ALA A 3 3.62 -0.29 10.91
N PRO A 4 4.27 -1.20 10.15
CA PRO A 4 4.05 -1.27 8.71
C PRO A 4 2.56 -1.54 8.43
N PRO A 5 1.97 -0.98 7.35
CA PRO A 5 0.63 -1.37 6.90
C PRO A 5 0.53 -2.88 6.72
N SER A 6 -0.59 -3.46 7.13
CA SER A 6 -0.82 -4.91 7.06
C SER A 6 -2.07 -5.25 6.27
N ASN A 7 -2.20 -6.52 5.89
CA ASN A 7 -3.34 -7.03 5.12
C ASN A 7 -3.59 -6.20 3.86
N LEU A 8 -2.52 -5.94 3.11
CA LEU A 8 -2.60 -5.28 1.82
C LEU A 8 -3.34 -6.20 0.85
N GLU A 9 -4.38 -5.67 0.21
CA GLU A 9 -5.16 -6.35 -0.80
C GLU A 9 -5.22 -5.51 -2.07
N VAL A 10 -5.15 -6.19 -3.22
CA VAL A 10 -5.39 -5.62 -4.55
C VAL A 10 -6.68 -6.22 -5.09
N SER A 11 -7.73 -5.41 -5.13
CA SER A 11 -9.07 -5.78 -5.60
C SER A 11 -9.61 -7.05 -4.93
N GLY A 12 -9.39 -7.16 -3.61
CA GLY A 12 -9.81 -8.29 -2.77
C GLY A 12 -8.90 -9.53 -2.84
N HIS A 13 -7.76 -9.46 -3.52
CA HIS A 13 -6.73 -10.50 -3.47
C HIS A 13 -5.62 -10.06 -2.52
N ALA A 14 -5.21 -10.95 -1.61
CA ALA A 14 -4.06 -10.68 -0.76
C ALA A 14 -2.82 -10.42 -1.63
N ALA A 15 -2.17 -9.29 -1.36
CA ALA A 15 -0.94 -8.91 -2.04
C ALA A 15 0.24 -9.62 -1.35
N PRO A 16 1.22 -10.13 -2.11
CA PRO A 16 2.40 -10.79 -1.53
C PRO A 16 3.22 -9.84 -0.65
N GLU A 17 3.97 -10.38 0.30
CA GLU A 17 4.87 -9.57 1.15
C GLU A 17 6.14 -9.11 0.41
N ASP A 18 6.44 -9.75 -0.73
CA ASP A 18 7.59 -9.48 -1.59
C ASP A 18 7.18 -9.66 -3.06
N CYS A 19 7.64 -8.78 -3.95
CA CYS A 19 7.40 -8.86 -5.38
C CYS A 19 8.08 -10.07 -6.04
N ASP A 20 9.08 -10.66 -5.39
CA ASP A 20 9.71 -11.91 -5.84
C ASP A 20 8.89 -13.17 -5.43
N GLU A 21 7.77 -13.02 -4.71
CA GLU A 21 6.93 -14.15 -4.28
C GLU A 21 5.95 -14.58 -5.37
N ASP A 22 6.13 -15.81 -5.88
CA ASP A 22 5.22 -16.45 -6.82
C ASP A 22 4.13 -17.29 -6.09
N PRO A 23 2.83 -17.13 -6.42
CA PRO A 23 2.27 -16.27 -7.46
C PRO A 23 1.89 -14.87 -6.97
N ILE A 24 2.10 -13.86 -7.82
CA ILE A 24 1.50 -12.53 -7.65
C ILE A 24 0.04 -12.50 -8.16
N PRO A 25 -0.84 -11.66 -7.60
CA PRO A 25 -2.25 -11.62 -8.00
C PRO A 25 -2.42 -10.99 -9.40
N VAL A 26 -3.25 -11.62 -10.22
CA VAL A 26 -3.66 -11.11 -11.55
C VAL A 26 -5.06 -10.52 -11.46
N ILE A 27 -5.18 -9.22 -11.69
CA ILE A 27 -6.40 -8.44 -11.49
C ILE A 27 -7.13 -8.23 -12.82
N ARG A 28 -8.43 -8.48 -12.82
CA ARG A 28 -9.32 -8.22 -13.96
C ARG A 28 -10.36 -7.17 -13.58
N GLY A 29 -10.24 -5.98 -14.16
CA GLY A 29 -11.16 -4.86 -13.93
C GLY A 29 -10.55 -3.73 -13.08
N PRO A 30 -11.37 -2.93 -12.38
CA PRO A 30 -10.90 -1.81 -11.57
C PRO A 30 -9.92 -2.27 -10.49
N VAL A 31 -8.83 -1.51 -10.32
CA VAL A 31 -7.82 -1.76 -9.29
C VAL A 31 -8.14 -0.94 -8.06
N ASP A 32 -8.58 -1.61 -6.99
CA ASP A 32 -8.71 -1.04 -5.65
C ASP A 32 -7.56 -1.52 -4.77
N ILE A 33 -6.84 -0.60 -4.13
CA ILE A 33 -5.79 -0.92 -3.17
C ILE A 33 -6.36 -0.68 -1.77
N SER A 34 -6.34 -1.70 -0.90
CA SER A 34 -6.82 -1.58 0.48
C SER A 34 -5.88 -2.19 1.51
N TRP A 35 -5.92 -1.69 2.73
CA TRP A 35 -5.09 -2.16 3.85
C TRP A 35 -5.81 -1.98 5.19
N ASP A 36 -5.27 -2.58 6.24
CA ASP A 36 -5.75 -2.36 7.60
C ASP A 36 -5.25 -1.04 8.19
N ALA A 37 -6.10 -0.39 8.98
CA ALA A 37 -5.72 0.82 9.70
C ALA A 37 -4.59 0.55 10.69
N VAL A 38 -3.48 1.27 10.53
CA VAL A 38 -2.37 1.26 11.48
C VAL A 38 -2.79 2.03 12.73
N THR A 39 -2.83 1.34 13.87
CA THR A 39 -3.22 1.91 15.18
C THR A 39 -2.14 1.74 16.25
N SER A 40 -1.14 0.90 15.98
CA SER A 40 -0.07 0.57 16.92
C SER A 40 1.31 0.91 16.38
N SER A 41 2.24 1.12 17.30
CA SER A 41 3.67 1.23 17.00
C SER A 41 4.24 -0.09 16.46
N HIS A 42 5.37 0.00 15.76
CA HIS A 42 6.09 -1.15 15.22
C HIS A 42 6.33 -2.23 16.30
N PRO A 43 6.10 -3.52 15.99
CA PRO A 43 6.23 -4.61 16.97
C PRO A 43 7.67 -4.73 17.51
N ASP A 44 8.67 -4.67 16.62
CA ASP A 44 10.07 -4.92 16.99
C ASP A 44 10.95 -3.67 17.15
N ILE A 45 10.53 -2.50 16.65
CA ILE A 45 11.39 -1.33 16.55
C ILE A 45 10.82 -0.13 17.30
N GLY A 46 11.57 0.31 18.32
CA GLY A 46 11.23 1.49 19.10
C GLY A 46 10.35 1.18 20.31
N LYS A 47 9.47 2.12 20.68
CA LYS A 47 8.56 1.96 21.83
C LYS A 47 7.23 1.39 21.35
N SER A 48 6.77 0.34 22.00
CA SER A 48 5.44 -0.23 21.80
C SER A 48 4.34 0.68 22.37
N GLY A 49 3.12 0.51 21.87
CA GLY A 49 1.93 1.24 22.30
C GLY A 49 1.16 1.84 21.11
N ASP A 50 0.04 2.50 21.40
CA ASP A 50 -0.78 3.17 20.41
C ASP A 50 0.00 4.29 19.71
N ILE A 51 -0.34 4.56 18.45
CA ILE A 51 0.28 5.62 17.68
C ILE A 51 -0.76 6.37 16.85
N ASP A 52 -0.65 7.70 16.85
CA ASP A 52 -1.50 8.55 16.02
C ASP A 52 -0.92 8.63 14.60
N ILE A 53 -1.70 8.18 13.63
CA ILE A 53 -1.40 8.31 12.19
C ILE A 53 -1.96 9.63 11.67
N VAL A 54 -1.18 10.31 10.83
CA VAL A 54 -1.58 11.60 10.25
C VAL A 54 -1.71 11.58 8.74
N GLU A 55 -1.12 10.59 8.07
CA GLU A 55 -1.13 10.48 6.61
C GLU A 55 -0.84 9.04 6.17
N TYR A 56 -1.53 8.61 5.12
CA TYR A 56 -1.09 7.52 4.25
C TYR A 56 -0.70 8.10 2.89
N GLU A 57 0.28 7.48 2.23
CA GLU A 57 0.64 7.75 0.84
C GLU A 57 0.63 6.40 0.12
N VAL A 58 -0.17 6.30 -0.95
CA VAL A 58 -0.20 5.12 -1.82
C VAL A 58 0.55 5.49 -3.07
N VAL A 59 1.56 4.68 -3.40
CA VAL A 59 2.35 4.78 -4.62
C VAL A 59 2.11 3.52 -5.43
N VAL A 60 1.67 3.67 -6.68
CA VAL A 60 1.57 2.58 -7.65
C VAL A 60 2.48 2.93 -8.81
N GLU A 61 3.43 2.07 -9.12
CA GLU A 61 4.47 2.39 -10.09
C GLU A 61 4.98 1.20 -10.90
N ASN A 62 5.68 1.52 -11.97
CA ASN A 62 6.55 0.60 -12.72
C ASN A 62 7.78 1.39 -13.20
N GLU A 63 8.58 0.83 -14.12
CA GLU A 63 9.81 1.48 -14.60
C GLU A 63 9.59 2.86 -15.25
N GLU A 64 8.39 3.16 -15.76
CA GLU A 64 8.09 4.38 -16.54
C GLU A 64 6.99 5.27 -15.93
N LEU A 65 6.12 4.70 -15.08
CA LEU A 65 4.90 5.31 -14.60
C LEU A 65 4.89 5.37 -13.08
N VAL A 66 4.43 6.49 -12.52
CA VAL A 66 4.20 6.65 -11.08
C VAL A 66 2.87 7.35 -10.85
N PHE A 67 2.00 6.71 -10.10
CA PHE A 67 0.81 7.31 -9.50
C PHE A 67 1.03 7.39 -7.99
N SER A 68 0.91 8.59 -7.43
CA SER A 68 1.08 8.81 -6.00
C SER A 68 -0.04 9.69 -5.47
N VAL A 69 -0.65 9.25 -4.37
CA VAL A 69 -1.73 9.97 -3.71
C VAL A 69 -1.56 9.97 -2.20
N ARG A 70 -1.74 11.14 -1.59
CA ARG A 70 -1.74 11.32 -0.14
C ARG A 70 -3.16 11.35 0.38
N LEU A 71 -3.39 10.61 1.44
CA LEU A 71 -4.70 10.30 1.97
C LEU A 71 -4.76 10.66 3.45
N LEU A 72 -5.96 11.06 3.87
CA LEU A 72 -6.26 11.29 5.28
C LEU A 72 -6.11 9.98 6.07
N PRO A 73 -5.76 10.04 7.37
CA PRO A 73 -5.51 8.84 8.18
C PRO A 73 -6.74 7.96 8.39
N SER A 74 -7.95 8.46 8.05
CA SER A 74 -9.20 7.70 8.08
C SER A 74 -9.49 6.92 6.80
N VAL A 75 -8.66 7.06 5.76
CA VAL A 75 -8.82 6.39 4.47
C VAL A 75 -7.84 5.21 4.41
N THR A 76 -8.37 4.03 4.12
CA THR A 76 -7.59 2.78 4.03
C THR A 76 -7.87 1.98 2.76
N SER A 77 -8.42 2.67 1.74
CA SER A 77 -8.62 2.13 0.40
C SER A 77 -8.62 3.27 -0.62
N VAL A 78 -8.14 2.98 -1.83
CA VAL A 78 -8.16 3.90 -2.97
C VAL A 78 -8.27 3.13 -4.30
N GLU A 79 -9.17 3.59 -5.16
CA GLU A 79 -9.26 3.11 -6.54
C GLU A 79 -8.25 3.85 -7.42
N ILE A 80 -7.44 3.08 -8.16
CA ILE A 80 -6.44 3.62 -9.08
C ILE A 80 -7.12 3.96 -10.41
N PRO A 81 -6.84 5.13 -11.01
CA PRO A 81 -7.45 5.51 -12.28
C PRO A 81 -7.22 4.46 -13.37
N ALA A 82 -8.30 4.02 -14.03
CA ALA A 82 -8.22 3.03 -15.11
C ALA A 82 -7.21 3.43 -16.20
N ALA A 83 -7.21 4.70 -16.61
CA ALA A 83 -6.27 5.20 -17.61
C ALA A 83 -4.79 5.12 -17.18
N PHE A 84 -4.50 5.02 -15.89
CA PHE A 84 -3.14 4.74 -15.39
C PHE A 84 -2.82 3.26 -15.52
N ILE A 85 -3.72 2.40 -15.04
CA ILE A 85 -3.57 0.94 -15.06
C ILE A 85 -3.45 0.40 -16.49
N GLU A 86 -4.22 0.91 -17.44
CA GLU A 86 -4.23 0.46 -18.84
C GLU A 86 -2.91 0.70 -19.61
N GLN A 87 -1.89 1.29 -18.97
CA GLN A 87 -0.61 1.62 -19.62
C GLN A 87 0.48 0.56 -19.39
N ALA A 88 0.27 -0.43 -18.52
CA ALA A 88 1.21 -1.53 -18.31
C ALA A 88 0.52 -2.79 -17.77
N ASP A 89 1.24 -3.92 -17.79
CA ASP A 89 0.71 -5.22 -17.40
C ASP A 89 1.07 -5.61 -15.94
N GLU A 90 2.02 -4.91 -15.33
CA GLU A 90 2.54 -5.19 -13.99
C GLU A 90 2.90 -3.89 -13.26
N PHE A 91 2.61 -3.85 -11.96
CA PHE A 91 2.89 -2.71 -11.09
C PHE A 91 3.36 -3.17 -9.71
N SER A 92 4.24 -2.38 -9.11
CA SER A 92 4.43 -2.38 -7.66
C SER A 92 3.46 -1.41 -7.00
N VAL A 93 3.13 -1.68 -5.74
CA VAL A 93 2.36 -0.82 -4.86
C VAL A 93 3.05 -0.69 -3.52
N GLU A 94 3.32 0.54 -3.09
CA GLU A 94 3.84 0.86 -1.76
C GLU A 94 2.81 1.68 -0.99
N ILE A 95 2.53 1.26 0.25
CA ILE A 95 1.76 2.05 1.21
C ILE A 95 2.70 2.57 2.27
N LEU A 96 2.84 3.88 2.33
CA LEU A 96 3.68 4.58 3.28
C LEU A 96 2.79 5.24 4.33
N VAL A 97 3.01 4.90 5.60
CA VAL A 97 2.28 5.46 6.74
C VAL A 97 3.16 6.44 7.50
N THR A 98 2.62 7.61 7.82
CA THR A 98 3.30 8.65 8.61
C THR A 98 2.58 8.88 9.93
N ALA A 99 3.32 8.74 11.04
CA ALA A 99 2.81 9.05 12.37
C ALA A 99 2.97 10.54 12.73
N ALA A 100 2.19 11.02 13.72
CA ALA A 100 2.24 12.40 14.21
C ALA A 100 3.63 12.84 14.70
N ASN A 101 4.48 11.89 15.10
CA ASN A 101 5.86 12.15 15.49
C ASN A 101 6.85 12.24 14.31
N GLY A 102 6.36 12.18 13.07
CA GLY A 102 7.14 12.27 11.84
C GLY A 102 7.84 10.97 11.41
N ASN A 103 7.76 9.90 12.20
CA ASN A 103 8.29 8.60 11.78
C ASN A 103 7.40 7.98 10.70
N ARG A 104 8.02 7.23 9.79
CA ARG A 104 7.36 6.56 8.68
C ARG A 104 7.72 5.08 8.62
N THR A 105 6.82 4.26 8.11
CA THR A 105 7.04 2.87 7.70
C THR A 105 6.29 2.59 6.42
N ALA A 106 6.73 1.61 5.65
CA ALA A 106 6.10 1.21 4.41
C ALA A 106 5.90 -0.31 4.34
N THR A 107 4.98 -0.71 3.47
CA THR A 107 4.81 -2.07 2.96
C THR A 107 4.72 -1.97 1.45
N GLU A 108 5.47 -2.82 0.75
CA GLU A 108 5.52 -2.90 -0.70
C GLU A 108 5.01 -4.28 -1.15
N SER A 109 4.37 -4.35 -2.31
CA SER A 109 3.89 -5.56 -2.95
C SER A 109 3.79 -5.36 -4.47
N CYS A 110 3.55 -6.43 -5.23
CA CYS A 110 3.31 -6.37 -6.67
C CYS A 110 2.00 -7.04 -7.10
N PHE A 111 1.50 -6.67 -8.29
CA PHE A 111 0.34 -7.29 -8.95
C PHE A 111 0.43 -7.13 -10.47
N GLU A 112 -0.24 -8.04 -11.18
CA GLU A 112 -0.43 -7.99 -12.64
C GLU A 112 -1.88 -7.60 -12.99
N VAL A 113 -2.08 -7.14 -14.22
CA VAL A 113 -3.39 -6.83 -14.79
C VAL A 113 -3.61 -7.55 -16.12
N ASP A 114 -4.85 -7.98 -16.37
CA ASP A 114 -5.31 -8.72 -17.57
C ASP A 114 -6.65 -8.17 -18.11
#